data_AF-A0A3E0E451-F1
#
_entry.id   AF-A0A3E0E451-F1
#
_cell.length_a   1.000
_cell.length_b   1.000
_cell.length_c   1.000
_cell.angle_alpha   90.00
_cell.angle_beta   90.00
_cell.angle_gamma   90.00
#
_symmetry.space_group_name_H-M   'P 1'
#
loop_
_entity.id
_entity.type
_entity.pdbx_description
1 polymer ?
#
loop_
_entity_poly.entity_id
_entity_poly.type
_entity_poly.pdbx_seq_one_letter_code
_entity_poly.pdbx_strand_id
1 'polypeptide(L)'
;MKKIEHIGIAVKNLEESNLLFEKLFGAPAYKQEEVASEGVKTSFFMNGPNKIELLEATNPESPIAKFLEKKGEGIHHIAFDVEDIISEIERLKSEGFTVLNETPKRGADNKLVTFLHPKGTNGVLIELCQEIK
;
A
#
# COMPACT_ATOMS: atom_id res chain seq x y z
N MET A 1 -12.83 9.46 3.10
CA MET A 1 -12.03 9.12 1.90
C MET A 1 -12.14 10.22 0.84
N LYS A 2 -11.01 10.68 0.29
CA LYS A 2 -10.98 11.71 -0.77
C LYS A 2 -10.87 11.11 -2.17
N LYS A 3 -9.85 10.27 -2.38
CA LYS A 3 -9.57 9.57 -3.65
C LYS A 3 -8.83 8.27 -3.39
N ILE A 4 -8.74 7.42 -4.41
CA ILE A 4 -7.72 6.37 -4.43
C ILE A 4 -6.35 7.06 -4.42
N GLU A 5 -5.46 6.67 -3.52
CA GLU A 5 -4.09 7.15 -3.49
C GLU A 5 -3.22 6.26 -4.39
N HIS A 6 -3.19 4.97 -4.08
CA HIS A 6 -2.48 3.97 -4.88
C HIS A 6 -3.17 2.60 -4.84
N ILE A 7 -2.75 1.74 -5.77
CA ILE A 7 -3.00 0.30 -5.72
C ILE A 7 -1.66 -0.39 -5.50
N GLY A 8 -1.53 -1.14 -4.41
CA GLY A 8 -0.35 -1.92 -4.09
C GLY A 8 -0.40 -3.28 -4.77
N ILE A 9 0.66 -3.64 -5.48
CA ILE A 9 0.81 -4.91 -6.19
C ILE A 9 2.04 -5.63 -5.65
N ALA A 10 1.83 -6.78 -5.01
CA ALA A 10 2.92 -7.62 -4.52
C ALA A 10 3.59 -8.34 -5.69
N VAL A 11 4.91 -8.24 -5.76
CA VAL A 11 5.76 -8.84 -6.79
C VAL A 11 6.93 -9.59 -6.14
N LYS A 12 7.42 -10.64 -6.79
CA LYS A 12 8.56 -11.44 -6.34
C LYS A 12 9.90 -10.79 -6.65
N ASN A 13 9.96 -10.06 -7.78
CA ASN A 13 11.15 -9.36 -8.23
C ASN A 13 10.78 -7.97 -8.74
N LEU A 14 11.25 -6.94 -8.05
CA LEU A 14 10.96 -5.54 -8.34
C LEU A 14 11.67 -5.07 -9.61
N GLU A 15 12.87 -5.58 -9.90
CA GLU A 15 13.63 -5.22 -11.10
C GLU A 15 12.90 -5.70 -12.37
N GLU A 16 12.52 -6.99 -12.41
CA GLU A 16 11.76 -7.57 -13.52
C GLU A 16 10.39 -6.90 -13.67
N SER A 17 9.71 -6.67 -12.54
CA SER A 17 8.39 -6.04 -12.56
C SER A 17 8.45 -4.58 -12.99
N ASN A 18 9.49 -3.84 -12.61
CA ASN A 18 9.67 -2.47 -13.10
C ASN A 18 9.77 -2.42 -14.62
N LEU A 19 10.56 -3.32 -15.22
CA LEU A 19 10.68 -3.41 -16.69
C LEU A 19 9.34 -3.75 -17.37
N LEU A 20 8.52 -4.60 -16.73
CA LEU A 20 7.19 -4.94 -17.23
C LEU A 20 6.23 -3.75 -17.15
N PHE A 21 6.14 -3.11 -16.00
CA PHE A 21 5.20 -2.01 -15.76
C PHE A 21 5.62 -0.71 -16.46
N GLU A 22 6.91 -0.48 -16.66
CA GLU A 22 7.42 0.61 -17.50
C GLU A 22 6.93 0.47 -18.94
N LYS A 23 6.98 -0.74 -19.51
CA LYS A 23 6.43 -1.01 -20.86
C LYS A 23 4.92 -0.84 -20.90
N LEU A 24 4.23 -1.23 -19.83
CA LEU A 24 2.77 -1.11 -19.73
C LEU A 24 2.32 0.35 -19.67
N PHE A 25 3.00 1.20 -18.90
CA PHE A 25 2.64 2.60 -18.71
C PHE A 25 3.34 3.57 -19.68
N GLY A 26 4.36 3.11 -20.39
CA GLY A 26 5.17 3.95 -21.28
C GLY A 26 6.05 4.95 -20.54
N ALA A 27 6.27 4.76 -19.24
CA ALA A 27 7.08 5.62 -18.39
C ALA A 27 7.72 4.81 -17.25
N PRO A 28 8.96 5.13 -16.86
CA PRO A 28 9.63 4.43 -15.76
C PRO A 28 9.00 4.79 -14.40
N ALA A 29 9.31 3.98 -13.39
CA ALA A 29 8.99 4.33 -12.02
C ALA A 29 9.66 5.66 -11.64
N TYR A 30 8.94 6.56 -10.98
CA TYR A 30 9.47 7.88 -10.61
C TYR A 30 10.21 7.86 -9.27
N LYS A 31 10.00 6.82 -8.45
CA LYS A 31 10.60 6.68 -7.14
C LYS A 31 10.71 5.20 -6.75
N GLN A 32 11.79 4.85 -6.06
CA GLN A 32 11.90 3.62 -5.29
C GLN A 32 12.36 3.97 -3.88
N GLU A 33 11.87 3.24 -2.88
CA GLU A 33 12.35 3.37 -1.51
C GLU A 33 12.22 2.06 -0.75
N GLU A 34 12.95 1.95 0.35
CA GLU A 34 12.84 0.82 1.27
C GLU A 34 12.17 1.27 2.56
N VAL A 35 11.13 0.53 2.97
CA VAL A 35 10.44 0.71 4.24
C VAL A 35 10.86 -0.42 5.17
N ALA A 36 12.04 -0.28 5.77
CA ALA A 36 12.66 -1.33 6.59
C ALA A 36 11.76 -1.81 7.75
N SER A 37 10.94 -0.91 8.34
CA SER A 37 10.00 -1.25 9.41
C SER A 37 8.90 -2.23 8.98
N GLU A 38 8.57 -2.25 7.68
CA GLU A 38 7.55 -3.13 7.10
C GLU A 38 8.18 -4.26 6.28
N GLY A 39 9.51 -4.28 6.15
CA GLY A 39 10.24 -5.33 5.44
C GLY A 39 9.94 -5.35 3.93
N VAL A 40 9.80 -4.19 3.32
CA VAL A 40 9.38 -4.04 1.92
C VAL A 40 10.21 -3.00 1.19
N LYS A 41 10.52 -3.29 -0.08
CA LYS A 41 11.05 -2.34 -1.06
C LYS A 41 9.94 -2.01 -2.05
N THR A 42 9.78 -0.73 -2.34
CA THR A 42 8.65 -0.24 -3.14
C THR A 42 9.12 0.50 -4.39
N SER A 43 8.29 0.49 -5.43
CA SER A 43 8.52 1.23 -6.67
C SER A 43 7.22 1.85 -7.16
N PHE A 44 7.26 3.15 -7.48
CA PHE A 44 6.06 3.93 -7.77
C PHE A 44 5.98 4.36 -9.23
N PHE A 45 4.81 4.14 -9.84
CA PHE A 45 4.45 4.63 -11.16
C PHE A 45 3.31 5.65 -11.05
N MET A 46 3.43 6.74 -11.79
CA MET A 46 2.35 7.72 -11.89
C MET A 46 1.30 7.23 -12.88
N ASN A 47 0.02 7.26 -12.51
CA ASN A 47 -1.08 6.92 -13.40
C ASN A 47 -2.26 7.87 -13.18
N GLY A 48 -2.25 8.99 -13.92
CA GLY A 48 -3.22 10.07 -13.73
C GLY A 48 -3.09 10.71 -12.34
N PRO A 49 -4.19 10.90 -11.59
CA PRO A 49 -4.15 11.49 -10.25
C PRO A 49 -3.74 10.48 -9.15
N ASN A 50 -3.54 9.21 -9.51
CA ASN A 50 -3.28 8.09 -8.61
C ASN A 50 -1.94 7.45 -8.95
N LYS A 51 -1.55 6.45 -8.16
CA LYS A 51 -0.28 5.72 -8.34
C LYS A 51 -0.51 4.21 -8.42
N ILE A 52 0.47 3.52 -9.00
CA ILE A 52 0.68 2.09 -8.82
C ILE A 52 1.95 1.92 -8.00
N GLU A 53 1.85 1.14 -6.93
CA GLU A 53 2.97 0.80 -6.07
C GLU A 53 3.28 -0.69 -6.22
N LEU A 54 4.49 -1.01 -6.68
CA LEU A 54 4.99 -2.38 -6.67
C LEU A 54 5.69 -2.64 -5.34
N LEU A 55 5.46 -3.81 -4.75
CA LEU A 55 5.91 -4.19 -3.41
C LEU A 55 6.71 -5.49 -3.47
N GLU A 56 7.99 -5.43 -3.15
CA GLU A 56 8.87 -6.60 -3.01
C GLU A 56 9.24 -6.81 -1.54
N ALA A 57 9.10 -8.04 -1.05
CA ALA A 57 9.52 -8.40 0.30
C ALA A 57 11.04 -8.37 0.44
N THR A 58 11.57 -7.68 1.45
CA THR A 58 13.02 -7.69 1.76
C THR A 58 13.41 -8.76 2.79
N ASN A 59 12.43 -9.38 3.45
CA ASN A 59 12.64 -10.51 4.34
C ASN A 59 11.43 -11.48 4.32
N PRO A 60 11.64 -12.76 4.66
CA PRO A 60 10.60 -13.80 4.56
C PRO A 60 9.46 -13.64 5.58
N GLU A 61 9.64 -12.83 6.63
CA GLU A 61 8.62 -12.62 7.66
C GLU A 61 7.67 -11.46 7.37
N SER A 62 7.97 -10.67 6.33
CA SER A 62 7.19 -9.50 5.93
C SER A 62 5.75 -9.86 5.53
N PRO A 63 4.79 -8.93 5.67
CA PRO A 63 3.42 -9.13 5.21
C PRO A 63 3.35 -9.50 3.72
N ILE A 64 4.23 -8.90 2.90
CA ILE A 64 4.30 -9.15 1.45
C ILE A 64 4.79 -10.57 1.16
N ALA A 65 5.81 -11.07 1.85
CA ALA A 65 6.28 -12.44 1.69
C ALA A 65 5.15 -13.46 1.99
N LYS A 66 4.43 -13.24 3.10
CA LYS A 66 3.29 -14.07 3.52
C LYS A 66 2.14 -14.00 2.51
N PHE A 67 1.89 -12.84 1.90
CA PHE A 67 0.91 -12.71 0.83
C PHE A 67 1.32 -13.50 -0.41
N LEU A 68 2.56 -13.32 -0.88
CA LEU A 68 3.11 -13.99 -2.06
C LEU A 68 3.07 -15.52 -1.93
N GLU A 69 3.40 -16.06 -0.76
CA GLU A 69 3.32 -17.50 -0.48
C GLU A 69 1.88 -18.03 -0.61
N LYS A 70 0.91 -17.26 -0.09
CA LYS A 70 -0.49 -17.69 -0.03
C LYS A 70 -1.26 -17.46 -1.34
N LYS A 71 -0.92 -16.41 -2.08
CA LYS A 71 -1.73 -15.88 -3.19
C LYS A 71 -0.97 -15.75 -4.51
N GLY A 72 0.36 -15.79 -4.49
CA GLY A 72 1.18 -15.40 -5.62
C GLY A 72 1.22 -13.88 -5.80
N GLU A 73 1.79 -13.44 -6.92
CA GLU A 73 1.86 -12.03 -7.29
C GLU A 73 0.47 -11.47 -7.65
N GLY A 74 0.24 -10.19 -7.39
CA GLY A 74 -1.03 -9.54 -7.72
C GLY A 74 -1.39 -8.38 -6.79
N ILE A 75 -2.61 -7.87 -6.94
CA ILE A 75 -3.12 -6.76 -6.12
C ILE A 75 -3.17 -7.19 -4.66
N HIS A 76 -2.42 -6.48 -3.83
CA HIS A 76 -2.30 -6.71 -2.40
C HIS A 76 -3.30 -5.86 -1.61
N HIS A 77 -3.40 -4.57 -1.91
CA HIS A 77 -4.28 -3.63 -1.22
C HIS A 77 -4.72 -2.49 -2.13
N ILE A 78 -5.73 -1.73 -1.69
CA ILE A 78 -6.11 -0.43 -2.26
C ILE A 78 -6.00 0.63 -1.17
N ALA A 79 -5.32 1.72 -1.48
CA ALA A 79 -5.11 2.82 -0.56
C ALA A 79 -5.99 4.03 -0.88
N PHE A 80 -6.47 4.70 0.16
CA PHE A 80 -7.28 5.91 0.06
C PHE A 80 -6.66 7.07 0.81
N ASP A 81 -6.63 8.22 0.14
CA ASP A 81 -6.20 9.49 0.73
C ASP A 81 -7.25 10.01 1.72
N VAL A 82 -6.80 10.44 2.89
CA VAL A 82 -7.62 11.00 3.96
C VAL A 82 -7.04 12.32 4.47
N GLU A 83 -7.91 13.23 4.91
CA GLU A 83 -7.50 14.54 5.42
C GLU A 83 -6.83 14.48 6.79
N ASP A 84 -7.45 13.72 7.69
CA ASP A 84 -7.01 13.48 9.06
C ASP A 84 -7.21 12.00 9.35
N ILE A 85 -6.10 11.26 9.40
CA ILE A 85 -6.07 9.83 9.62
C ILE A 85 -6.50 9.46 11.04
N ILE A 86 -6.28 10.32 12.03
CA ILE A 86 -6.69 10.07 13.42
C ILE A 86 -8.22 10.16 13.50
N SER A 87 -8.78 11.25 12.97
CA SER A 87 -10.24 11.42 12.92
C SER A 87 -10.93 10.31 12.10
N GLU A 88 -10.32 9.87 10.99
CA GLU A 88 -10.90 8.81 10.16
C GLU A 88 -10.79 7.42 10.81
N ILE A 89 -9.71 7.14 11.56
CA ILE A 89 -9.60 5.91 12.37
C ILE A 89 -10.75 5.84 13.38
N GLU A 90 -10.99 6.90 14.15
CA GLU A 90 -12.05 6.92 15.16
C GLU A 90 -13.43 6.74 14.53
N ARG A 91 -13.69 7.44 13.41
CA ARG A 91 -14.95 7.28 12.66
C ARG A 91 -15.14 5.83 12.23
N LEU A 92 -14.13 5.20 11.61
CA LEU A 92 -14.24 3.83 11.10
C LEU A 92 -14.36 2.79 12.22
N LYS A 93 -13.70 2.98 13.37
CA LYS A 93 -13.91 2.14 14.55
C LYS A 93 -15.35 2.24 15.05
N SER A 94 -15.92 3.45 15.08
CA SER A 94 -17.33 3.65 15.50
C SER A 94 -18.34 2.99 14.56
N GLU A 95 -17.98 2.85 13.28
CA GLU A 95 -18.77 2.16 12.25
C GLU A 95 -18.54 0.63 12.23
N GLY A 96 -17.74 0.10 13.16
CA GLY A 96 -17.52 -1.35 13.33
C GLY A 96 -16.41 -1.96 12.48
N PHE A 97 -15.58 -1.15 11.81
CA PHE A 97 -14.41 -1.66 11.09
C PHE A 97 -13.29 -2.05 12.06
N THR A 98 -12.57 -3.12 11.72
CA THR A 98 -11.36 -3.52 12.45
C THR A 98 -10.14 -2.80 11.87
N VAL A 99 -9.57 -1.87 12.62
CA VAL A 99 -8.32 -1.18 12.26
C VAL A 99 -7.13 -2.00 12.77
N LEU A 100 -6.15 -2.30 11.91
CA LEU A 100 -5.00 -3.15 12.24
C LEU A 100 -3.94 -2.42 13.06
N ASN A 101 -3.69 -1.15 12.73
CA ASN A 101 -2.74 -0.29 13.45
C ASN A 101 -3.50 0.92 14.01
N GLU A 102 -3.93 0.86 15.27
CA GLU A 102 -4.71 1.96 15.87
C GLU A 102 -3.92 3.28 15.92
N THR A 103 -2.60 3.19 16.08
CA THR A 103 -1.70 4.32 15.89
C THR A 103 -1.14 4.28 14.46
N PRO A 104 -1.37 5.32 13.64
CA PRO A 104 -0.77 5.41 12.31
C PRO A 104 0.74 5.33 12.37
N LYS A 105 1.34 4.65 11.40
CA LYS A 105 2.79 4.53 11.25
C LYS A 105 3.27 5.37 10.07
N ARG A 106 4.58 5.68 10.03
CA ARG A 106 5.20 6.20 8.82
C ARG A 106 5.28 5.09 7.79
N GLY A 107 4.61 5.28 6.66
CA GLY A 107 4.67 4.41 5.50
C GLY A 107 5.60 4.96 4.42
N ALA A 108 5.49 4.39 3.23
CA ALA A 108 6.19 4.88 2.05
C ALA A 108 5.65 6.28 1.64
N ASP A 109 6.41 6.96 0.80
CA ASP A 109 6.03 8.21 0.14
C ASP A 109 5.61 9.36 1.06
N ASN A 110 6.33 9.48 2.19
CA ASN A 110 6.13 10.52 3.21
C ASN A 110 4.69 10.58 3.75
N LYS A 111 4.10 9.41 4.04
CA LYS A 111 2.72 9.28 4.52
C LYS A 111 2.63 8.67 5.90
N LEU A 112 1.59 9.05 6.64
CA LEU A 112 1.05 8.26 7.73
C LEU A 112 0.08 7.24 7.16
N VAL A 113 0.16 6.00 7.66
CA VAL A 113 -0.62 4.88 7.13
C VAL A 113 -1.24 4.04 8.24
N THR A 114 -2.44 3.52 7.98
CA THR A 114 -3.06 2.43 8.73
C THR A 114 -3.88 1.55 7.80
N PHE A 115 -4.27 0.36 8.26
CA PHE A 115 -4.96 -0.62 7.45
C PHE A 115 -6.26 -1.08 8.12
N LEU A 116 -7.28 -1.37 7.31
CA LEU A 116 -8.51 -2.03 7.73
C LEU A 116 -8.44 -3.52 7.41
N HIS A 117 -8.85 -4.36 8.36
CA HIS A 117 -8.82 -5.80 8.18
C HIS A 117 -9.78 -6.24 7.05
N PRO A 118 -9.35 -7.09 6.09
CA PRO A 118 -10.15 -7.50 4.93
C PRO A 118 -11.54 -8.09 5.23
N LYS A 119 -11.69 -8.68 6.43
CA LYS A 119 -12.95 -9.24 6.93
C LYS A 119 -14.10 -8.21 6.97
N GLY A 120 -13.79 -6.93 7.22
CA GLY A 120 -14.77 -5.84 7.25
C GLY A 120 -15.00 -5.16 5.89
N THR A 121 -14.26 -5.57 4.85
CA THR A 121 -14.14 -4.84 3.58
C THR A 121 -14.22 -5.80 2.38
N ASN A 122 -15.12 -6.79 2.46
CA ASN A 122 -15.38 -7.75 1.39
C ASN A 122 -14.12 -8.49 0.87
N GLY A 123 -13.14 -8.72 1.73
CA GLY A 123 -11.90 -9.41 1.39
C GLY A 123 -10.80 -8.51 0.81
N VAL A 124 -11.01 -7.19 0.74
CA VAL A 124 -10.01 -6.23 0.25
C VAL A 124 -9.25 -5.63 1.42
N LEU A 125 -7.92 -5.69 1.42
CA LEU A 125 -7.12 -4.92 2.36
C LEU A 125 -7.17 -3.44 1.97
N ILE A 126 -7.67 -2.61 2.88
CA ILE A 126 -7.81 -1.17 2.65
C ILE A 126 -6.75 -0.44 3.46
N GLU A 127 -5.98 0.43 2.81
CA GLU A 127 -5.04 1.34 3.46
C GLU A 127 -5.64 2.75 3.52
N LEU A 128 -5.42 3.44 4.64
CA LEU A 128 -5.65 4.86 4.78
C LEU A 128 -4.32 5.57 4.75
N CYS A 129 -4.18 6.57 3.90
CA CYS A 129 -2.96 7.36 3.76
C CYS A 129 -3.23 8.83 4.03
N GLN A 130 -2.33 9.48 4.77
CA GLN A 130 -2.31 10.93 4.93
C GLN A 130 -0.90 11.45 4.67
N GLU A 131 -0.77 12.48 3.83
CA GLU A 131 0.51 13.16 3.62
C GLU A 131 1.02 13.86 4.88
N ILE A 132 2.31 13.69 5.19
CA ILE A 132 2.97 14.38 6.30
C ILE A 132 3.42 15.76 5.82
N LYS A 133 2.85 16.81 6.43
CA LYS A 133 3.16 18.22 6.15
C LYS A 133 4.42 18.68 6.88
#